data_AF-A0A7W4VKR5-F1
#
_entry.id   AF-A0A7W4VKR5-F1
#
_cell.length_a   1.000
_cell.length_b   1.000
_cell.length_c   1.000
_cell.angle_alpha   90.00
_cell.angle_beta   90.00
_cell.angle_gamma   90.00
#
_symmetry.space_group_name_H-M   'P 1'
#
loop_
_entity.id
_entity.type
_entity.pdbx_description
1 polymer ?
#
loop_
_entity_poly.entity_id
_entity_poly.type
_entity_poly.pdbx_seq_one_letter_code
_entity_poly.pdbx_strand_id
1 'polypeptide(L)'
;MTYSRDTKATSELTGQPVSTWSEEWRIETEARTLLKMSKEQRDAFFNGRKDVDGKTVDRGVIGIRGLKAAEEIKATLERLQAIRSSSK
;
A
#
# COMPACT_ATOMS: atom_id res chain seq x y z
N MET A 1 13.85 27.52 3.53
CA MET A 1 12.77 26.58 3.85
C MET A 1 13.31 25.51 4.79
N THR A 2 13.02 25.56 6.09
CA THR A 2 13.36 24.48 7.02
C THR A 2 12.22 23.47 6.99
N TYR A 3 12.47 22.27 6.44
CA TYR A 3 11.48 21.20 6.48
C TYR A 3 11.46 20.61 7.91
N SER A 4 10.32 20.70 8.60
CA SER A 4 10.11 20.00 9.88
C SER A 4 9.75 18.54 9.58
N ARG A 5 10.40 17.61 10.29
CA ARG A 5 10.09 16.17 10.26
C ARG A 5 9.22 15.73 11.44
N ASP A 6 8.69 16.68 12.19
CA ASP A 6 7.96 16.43 13.45
C ASP A 6 6.45 16.22 13.22
N THR A 7 6.01 16.24 11.97
CA THR A 7 4.61 16.00 11.60
C THR A 7 4.20 14.58 11.97
N LYS A 8 3.08 14.46 12.69
CA LYS A 8 2.47 13.19 13.09
C LYS A 8 1.07 13.04 12.52
N ALA A 9 0.64 11.80 12.33
CA ALA A 9 -0.72 11.44 11.93
C ALA A 9 -1.21 10.22 12.72
N THR A 10 -2.51 10.12 12.96
CA THR A 10 -3.09 8.94 13.62
C THR A 10 -3.12 7.76 12.64
N SER A 11 -2.42 6.69 13.00
CA SER A 11 -2.45 5.41 12.29
C SER A 11 -3.82 4.75 12.44
N GLU A 12 -4.43 4.35 11.34
CA GLU A 12 -5.65 3.53 11.33
C GLU A 12 -5.35 2.11 11.81
N LEU A 13 -4.13 1.61 11.61
CA LEU A 13 -3.73 0.26 12.03
C LEU A 13 -3.60 0.14 13.56
N THR A 14 -3.13 1.18 14.23
CA THR A 14 -2.80 1.15 15.67
C THR A 14 -3.63 2.10 16.53
N GLY A 15 -4.31 3.07 15.92
CA GLY A 15 -5.00 4.16 16.62
C GLY A 15 -4.05 5.19 17.28
N GLN A 16 -2.73 5.03 17.12
CA GLN A 16 -1.73 5.88 17.77
C GLN A 16 -1.13 6.92 16.81
N PRO A 17 -0.65 8.07 17.32
CA PRO A 17 0.11 9.02 16.51
C PRO A 17 1.45 8.45 16.06
N VAL A 18 1.69 8.41 14.75
CA VAL A 18 2.96 8.01 14.13
C VAL A 18 3.57 9.18 13.35
N SER A 19 4.89 9.21 13.21
CA SER A 19 5.56 10.24 12.38
C SER A 19 5.21 10.01 10.91
N THR A 20 4.92 11.09 10.17
CA THR A 20 4.65 10.97 8.73
C THR A 20 5.90 10.67 7.90
N TRP A 21 7.07 10.63 8.53
CA TRP A 21 8.36 10.27 7.93
C TRP A 21 8.78 8.84 8.28
N SER A 22 7.96 8.09 9.02
CA SER A 22 8.28 6.74 9.43
C SER A 22 7.87 5.69 8.39
N GLU A 23 8.52 4.53 8.45
CA GLU A 23 8.21 3.41 7.56
C GLU A 23 6.81 2.85 7.81
N GLU A 24 6.34 2.87 9.06
CA GLU A 24 4.99 2.46 9.43
C GLU A 24 3.95 3.34 8.72
N TRP A 25 4.18 4.66 8.67
CA TRP A 25 3.30 5.57 7.95
C TRP A 25 3.35 5.35 6.43
N ARG A 26 4.54 5.09 5.86
CA ARG A 26 4.70 4.75 4.44
C ARG A 26 3.90 3.49 4.07
N ILE A 27 4.03 2.42 4.88
CA ILE A 27 3.35 1.14 4.67
C ILE A 27 1.84 1.33 4.75
N GLU A 28 1.37 2.05 5.76
CA GLU A 28 -0.06 2.27 5.94
C GLU A 28 -0.66 3.13 4.81
N THR A 29 0.03 4.18 4.37
CA THR A 29 -0.43 5.02 3.27
C THR A 29 -0.44 4.27 1.93
N GLU A 30 0.50 3.34 1.70
CA GLU A 30 0.47 2.44 0.54
C GLU A 30 -0.81 1.57 0.59
N ALA A 31 -1.11 0.92 1.71
CA ALA A 31 -2.33 0.13 1.87
C ALA A 31 -3.62 0.96 1.72
N ARG A 32 -3.66 2.16 2.32
CA ARG A 32 -4.80 3.10 2.18
C ARG A 32 -5.04 3.48 0.72
N THR A 33 -3.98 3.67 -0.05
CA THR A 33 -4.06 4.02 -1.47
C THR A 33 -4.59 2.86 -2.28
N LEU A 34 -4.06 1.64 -2.07
CA LEU A 34 -4.54 0.44 -2.75
C LEU A 34 -6.01 0.14 -2.45
N LEU A 35 -6.50 0.37 -1.24
CA LEU A 35 -7.92 0.20 -0.91
C LEU A 35 -8.85 1.19 -1.62
N LYS A 36 -8.34 2.33 -2.10
CA LYS A 36 -9.10 3.29 -2.92
C LYS A 36 -9.12 2.93 -4.40
N MET A 37 -8.23 2.04 -4.85
CA MET A 37 -8.13 1.62 -6.24
C MET A 37 -9.20 0.60 -6.61
N SER A 38 -9.58 0.57 -7.88
CA SER A 38 -10.40 -0.51 -8.44
C SER A 38 -9.68 -1.87 -8.34
N LYS A 39 -10.40 -2.95 -8.58
CA LYS A 39 -9.81 -4.30 -8.57
C LYS A 39 -8.73 -4.42 -9.65
N GLU A 40 -9.02 -3.92 -10.84
CA GLU A 40 -8.13 -3.95 -12.01
C GLU A 40 -6.84 -3.16 -11.76
N GLN A 41 -6.96 -1.99 -11.12
CA GLN A 41 -5.81 -1.17 -10.74
C GLN A 41 -4.93 -1.86 -9.69
N ARG A 42 -5.53 -2.53 -8.69
CA ARG A 42 -4.78 -3.33 -7.72
C ARG A 42 -4.10 -4.54 -8.36
N ASP A 43 -4.79 -5.24 -9.25
CA ASP A 43 -4.22 -6.39 -9.95
C ASP A 43 -3.03 -5.97 -10.81
N ALA A 44 -3.13 -4.84 -11.51
CA ALA A 44 -2.02 -4.24 -12.25
C ALA A 44 -0.88 -3.79 -11.32
N PHE A 45 -1.17 -3.24 -10.14
CA PHE A 45 -0.15 -2.86 -9.16
C PHE A 45 0.68 -4.07 -8.71
N PHE A 46 0.05 -5.20 -8.40
CA PHE A 46 0.77 -6.39 -7.93
C PHE A 46 1.49 -7.14 -9.07
N ASN A 47 0.80 -7.36 -10.18
CA ASN A 47 1.26 -8.27 -11.24
C ASN A 47 1.92 -7.54 -12.42
N GLY A 48 1.68 -6.25 -12.57
CA GLY A 48 2.08 -5.48 -13.74
C GLY A 48 1.05 -5.56 -14.86
N ARG A 49 1.40 -4.98 -16.00
CA ARG A 49 0.57 -5.01 -17.21
C ARG A 49 1.32 -5.69 -18.34
N LYS A 50 0.57 -6.44 -19.15
CA LYS A 50 1.06 -7.04 -20.38
C LYS A 50 0.28 -6.47 -21.56
N ASP A 51 0.94 -6.37 -22.72
CA ASP A 51 0.28 -6.03 -23.97
C ASP A 51 -0.45 -7.25 -24.56
N VAL A 52 -1.08 -7.04 -25.72
CA VAL A 52 -1.83 -8.08 -26.46
C VAL A 52 -0.95 -9.24 -26.91
N ASP A 53 0.36 -9.02 -27.07
CA ASP A 53 1.34 -10.01 -27.48
C ASP A 53 2.01 -10.70 -26.26
N GLY A 54 1.56 -10.38 -25.04
CA GLY A 54 2.05 -10.95 -23.79
C GLY A 54 3.37 -10.37 -23.29
N LYS A 55 3.91 -9.32 -23.91
CA LYS A 55 5.10 -8.61 -23.43
C LYS A 55 4.77 -7.72 -22.25
N THR A 56 5.68 -7.67 -21.28
CA THR A 56 5.55 -6.82 -20.09
C THR A 56 5.65 -5.35 -20.50
N VAL A 57 4.56 -4.61 -20.28
CA VAL A 57 4.52 -3.15 -20.41
C VAL A 57 5.05 -2.52 -19.13
N ASP A 58 4.51 -2.95 -17.98
CA ASP A 58 4.93 -2.50 -16.65
C ASP A 58 5.17 -3.69 -15.73
N ARG A 59 6.22 -3.60 -14.91
CA ARG A 59 6.46 -4.59 -13.86
C ARG A 59 5.65 -4.21 -12.62
N GLY A 60 4.86 -5.16 -12.11
CA GLY A 60 4.18 -4.99 -10.83
C GLY A 60 5.14 -5.14 -9.65
N VAL A 61 4.61 -4.92 -8.45
CA VAL A 61 5.37 -5.05 -7.19
C VAL A 61 6.03 -6.42 -7.05
N ILE A 62 5.40 -7.51 -7.49
CA ILE A 62 6.02 -8.84 -7.44
C ILE A 62 7.32 -8.86 -8.27
N GLY A 63 7.31 -8.24 -9.45
CA GLY A 63 8.46 -8.19 -10.35
C GLY A 63 9.55 -7.19 -9.95
N ILE A 64 9.23 -6.21 -9.09
CA ILE A 64 10.14 -5.14 -8.64
C ILE A 64 10.68 -5.39 -7.23
N ARG A 65 9.78 -5.67 -6.28
CA ARG A 65 10.08 -5.83 -4.84
C ARG A 65 10.10 -7.30 -4.39
N GLY A 66 9.68 -8.22 -5.25
CA GLY A 66 9.62 -9.66 -4.95
C GLY A 66 8.29 -10.11 -4.33
N LEU A 67 8.07 -11.42 -4.33
CA LEU A 67 6.84 -12.04 -3.85
C LEU A 67 6.59 -11.75 -2.36
N LYS A 68 7.61 -11.90 -1.53
CA LYS A 68 7.51 -11.66 -0.07
C LYS A 68 7.01 -10.24 0.25
N ALA A 69 7.57 -9.24 -0.41
CA ALA A 69 7.13 -7.85 -0.22
C ALA A 69 5.68 -7.63 -0.69
N ALA A 70 5.27 -8.29 -1.78
CA ALA A 70 3.89 -8.23 -2.25
C ALA A 70 2.91 -8.87 -1.25
N GLU A 71 3.29 -9.98 -0.62
CA GLU A 71 2.51 -10.65 0.42
C GLU A 71 2.38 -9.79 1.68
N GLU A 72 3.45 -9.13 2.11
CA GLU A 72 3.43 -8.20 3.25
C GLU A 72 2.47 -7.01 3.01
N ILE A 73 2.44 -6.48 1.78
CA ILE A 73 1.51 -5.41 1.39
C ILE A 73 0.06 -5.94 1.41
N LYS A 74 -0.19 -7.15 0.89
CA LYS A 74 -1.52 -7.77 0.94
C LYS A 74 -2.00 -7.98 2.37
N ALA A 75 -1.13 -8.49 3.26
CA ALA A 75 -1.45 -8.69 4.67
C ALA A 75 -1.81 -7.37 5.36
N THR A 76 -1.09 -6.29 5.05
CA THR A 76 -1.40 -4.95 5.57
C THR A 76 -2.75 -4.44 5.06
N LEU A 77 -3.03 -4.65 3.77
CA LEU A 77 -4.29 -4.26 3.14
C LEU A 77 -5.49 -4.99 3.77
N GLU A 78 -5.37 -6.29 4.01
CA GLU A 78 -6.39 -7.11 4.67
C GLU A 78 -6.65 -6.65 6.11
N ARG A 79 -5.59 -6.39 6.89
CA ARG A 79 -5.72 -5.84 8.25
C ARG A 79 -6.46 -4.51 8.26
N LEU A 80 -6.08 -3.60 7.36
CA LEU A 80 -6.70 -2.28 7.27
C LEU A 80 -8.18 -2.38 6.82
N GLN A 81 -8.48 -3.28 5.89
CA GLN A 81 -9.85 -3.54 5.45
C GLN A 81 -10.71 -4.11 6.58
N ALA A 82 -10.17 -5.02 7.39
CA ALA A 82 -10.86 -5.57 8.55
C ALA A 82 -11.20 -4.47 9.58
N ILE A 83 -10.24 -3.61 9.92
CA ILE A 83 -10.46 -2.47 10.85
C ILE A 83 -11.59 -1.56 10.36
N ARG A 84 -11.58 -1.20 9.07
CA ARG A 84 -12.62 -0.35 8.48
C ARG A 84 -13.99 -1.00 8.44
N SER A 85 -14.03 -2.32 8.30
CA SER A 85 -15.29 -3.08 8.29
C SER A 85 -15.87 -3.21 9.70
N SER A 86 -15.02 -3.36 10.72
CA SER A 86 -15.44 -3.42 12.14
C SER A 86 -15.79 -2.07 12.76
N SER A 87 -15.38 -0.96 12.13
CA SER A 87 -15.70 0.40 12.57
C SER A 87 -17.01 0.95 11.97
N LYS A 88 -17.71 0.16 11.15
CA LYS A 88 -19.06 0.44 10.63
C LYS A 88 -20.11 -0.24 11.49
#